data_AF-A0A1Q4ZAW7-F1
#
_entry.id   AF-A0A1Q4ZAW7-F1
#
_cell.length_a   1.000
_cell.length_b   1.000
_cell.length_c   1.000
_cell.angle_alpha   90.00
_cell.angle_beta   90.00
_cell.angle_gamma   90.00
#
_symmetry.space_group_name_H-M   'P 1'
#
loop_
_entity.id
_entity.type
_entity.pdbx_description
1 polymer ?
#
loop_
_entity_poly.entity_id
_entity_poly.type
_entity_poly.pdbx_seq_one_letter_code
_entity_poly.pdbx_strand_id
1 'polypeptide(L)'
;MGPFVANALSSRLTGEVRREGVRWVQRFDRGAAVGPPSSERLTTGSGTGTGTVIAFRPDADIFGTAVCSFDTLAEHFGTLAFLNRGLDISLTDQRPPGGPRSERFLFPGGAEDFVAFIAARAGTSEGTGVLGFEYEDPQIAGSVEVALMRSCTFTGGIQSFANCVPTPGGGPHVEGFREGVAAAINTFVRERRPLTETDTGLGPDLLDDGLTAVVSVKLDHPEFEGPTRGTLAHAEVRESVAPAVQDHLSTWLAADPRRASAVVGRIVTDTWPAGA
;
A
#
# COMPACT_ATOMS: atom_id res chain seq x y z
N MET A 1 -11.02 0.12 13.62
CA MET A 1 -11.21 -0.79 14.77
C MET A 1 -9.96 -0.71 15.63
N GLY A 2 -10.10 -0.31 16.90
CA GLY A 2 -8.96 -0.05 17.78
C GLY A 2 -8.56 -1.25 18.65
N PRO A 3 -7.56 -1.09 19.53
CA PRO A 3 -7.07 -2.13 20.43
C PRO A 3 -8.15 -2.68 21.39
N PHE A 4 -9.27 -1.99 21.57
CA PHE A 4 -10.42 -2.46 22.34
C PHE A 4 -10.98 -3.79 21.83
N VAL A 5 -11.07 -3.97 20.50
CA VAL A 5 -11.61 -5.20 19.93
C VAL A 5 -10.63 -6.35 20.15
N ALA A 6 -9.34 -6.09 19.95
CA ALA A 6 -8.29 -7.07 20.27
C ALA A 6 -8.34 -7.47 21.75
N ASN A 7 -8.58 -6.52 22.65
CA ASN A 7 -8.75 -6.79 24.08
C ASN A 7 -9.99 -7.66 24.37
N ALA A 8 -11.14 -7.32 23.79
CA ALA A 8 -12.38 -8.05 23.99
C ALA A 8 -12.32 -9.50 23.46
N LEU A 9 -11.56 -9.73 22.39
CA LEU A 9 -11.40 -11.05 21.76
C LEU A 9 -10.15 -11.82 22.26
N SER A 10 -9.48 -11.32 23.30
CA SER A 10 -8.31 -11.97 23.88
C SER A 10 -8.63 -12.58 25.24
N SER A 11 -8.11 -13.77 25.48
CA SER A 11 -8.13 -14.37 26.82
C SER A 11 -7.29 -13.55 27.80
N ARG A 12 -6.15 -13.00 27.34
CA ARG A 12 -5.30 -12.08 28.11
C ARG A 12 -4.72 -11.00 27.22
N LEU A 13 -4.63 -9.78 27.73
CA LEU A 13 -3.90 -8.68 27.09
C LEU A 13 -3.09 -7.92 28.14
N THR A 14 -1.87 -7.53 27.79
CA THR A 14 -1.02 -6.62 28.56
C THR A 14 -0.63 -5.45 27.67
N GLY A 15 -0.98 -4.24 28.10
CA GLY A 15 -0.52 -3.00 27.49
C GLY A 15 0.56 -2.38 28.35
N GLU A 16 1.70 -2.09 27.75
CA GLU A 16 2.81 -1.37 28.36
C GLU A 16 3.09 -0.09 27.57
N VAL A 17 3.13 1.05 28.26
CA VAL A 17 3.44 2.36 27.66
C VAL A 17 4.64 2.96 28.37
N ARG A 18 5.65 3.37 27.60
CA ARG A 18 6.80 4.13 28.08
C ARG A 18 6.70 5.55 27.56
N ARG A 19 6.62 6.51 28.46
CA ARG A 19 6.54 7.94 28.12
C ARG A 19 7.06 8.77 29.29
N GLU A 20 7.83 9.82 28.99
CA GLU A 20 8.31 10.79 30.00
C GLU A 20 9.07 10.14 31.17
N GLY A 21 9.84 9.07 30.86
CA GLY A 21 10.61 8.33 31.87
C GLY A 21 9.75 7.49 32.82
N VAL A 22 8.48 7.24 32.49
CA VAL A 22 7.59 6.37 33.27
C VAL A 22 7.13 5.21 32.39
N ARG A 23 7.22 4.01 32.95
CA ARG A 23 6.63 2.78 32.39
C ARG A 23 5.30 2.52 33.08
N TRP A 24 4.24 2.46 32.30
CA TRP A 24 2.88 2.11 32.73
C TRP A 24 2.54 0.72 32.23
N VAL A 25 1.95 -0.12 33.06
CA VAL A 25 1.51 -1.47 32.68
C VAL A 25 0.09 -1.70 33.15
N GLN A 26 -0.78 -2.07 32.22
CA GLN A 26 -2.16 -2.50 32.48
C GLN A 26 -2.38 -3.92 31.95
N ARG A 27 -3.04 -4.76 32.74
CA ARG A 27 -3.43 -6.11 32.35
C ARG A 27 -4.94 -6.22 32.21
N PHE A 28 -5.36 -7.09 31.29
CA PHE A 28 -6.75 -7.40 31.02
C PHE A 28 -6.95 -8.91 30.89
N ASP A 29 -8.11 -9.38 31.34
CA ASP A 29 -8.59 -10.76 31.22
C ASP A 29 -9.97 -10.72 30.56
N ARG A 30 -10.09 -11.33 29.38
CA ARG A 30 -11.33 -11.34 28.56
C ARG A 30 -11.98 -9.96 28.44
N GLY A 31 -11.17 -8.94 28.13
CA GLY A 31 -11.60 -7.55 27.99
C GLY A 31 -11.69 -6.74 29.30
N ALA A 32 -11.73 -7.38 30.47
CA ALA A 32 -11.87 -6.70 31.75
C ALA A 32 -10.51 -6.34 32.37
N ALA A 33 -10.39 -5.13 32.91
CA ALA A 33 -9.16 -4.68 33.56
C ALA A 33 -8.88 -5.46 34.86
N VAL A 34 -7.67 -6.02 34.97
CA VAL A 34 -7.21 -6.73 36.17
C VAL A 34 -6.56 -5.73 37.12
N GLY A 35 -7.41 -4.96 37.82
CA GLY A 35 -6.98 -3.93 38.75
C GLY A 35 -6.48 -2.64 38.09
N PRO A 36 -6.00 -1.67 38.90
CA PRO A 36 -5.50 -0.39 38.41
C PRO A 36 -4.16 -0.53 37.68
N PRO A 37 -3.81 0.42 36.80
CA PRO A 37 -2.53 0.41 36.11
C PRO A 37 -1.38 0.59 37.11
N SER A 38 -0.32 -0.19 36.91
CA SER A 38 0.93 -0.05 37.67
C SER A 38 1.88 0.89 36.94
N SER A 39 2.68 1.65 37.70
CA SER A 39 3.68 2.55 37.16
C SER A 39 5.04 2.41 37.85
N GLU A 40 6.10 2.61 37.07
CA GLU A 40 7.48 2.50 37.50
C GLU A 40 8.30 3.63 36.85
N ARG A 41 9.07 4.37 37.66
CA ARG A 41 9.98 5.39 37.14
C ARG A 41 11.22 4.72 36.56
N LEU A 42 11.50 4.98 35.30
CA LEU A 42 12.67 4.47 34.59
C LEU A 42 13.89 5.32 34.99
N THR A 43 14.97 4.66 35.39
CA THR A 43 16.25 5.31 35.69
C THR A 43 16.92 5.79 34.40
N THR A 44 17.75 6.85 34.50
CA THR A 44 18.50 7.42 33.37
C THR A 44 19.41 6.35 32.74
N GLY A 45 19.15 5.99 31.49
CA GLY A 45 19.75 4.86 30.77
C GLY A 45 18.83 4.34 29.65
N SER A 46 19.10 3.15 29.09
CA SER A 46 18.41 2.54 27.92
C SER A 46 16.87 2.38 28.02
N GLY A 47 16.25 2.86 29.09
CA GLY A 47 14.80 2.91 29.31
C GLY A 47 14.14 4.26 29.02
N THR A 48 14.86 5.31 28.59
CA THR A 48 14.26 6.65 28.36
C THR A 48 13.51 6.81 27.02
N GLY A 49 13.38 5.73 26.24
CA GLY A 49 12.64 5.75 24.98
C GLY A 49 11.12 5.90 25.17
N THR A 50 10.44 6.36 24.13
CA THR A 50 8.97 6.31 24.04
C THR A 50 8.55 5.05 23.31
N GLY A 51 7.37 4.51 23.64
CA GLY A 51 6.81 3.40 22.89
C GLY A 51 5.69 2.68 23.62
N THR A 52 4.99 1.85 22.86
CA THR A 52 3.89 1.03 23.35
C THR A 52 4.15 -0.42 22.97
N VAL A 53 4.05 -1.33 23.94
CA VAL A 53 4.12 -2.77 23.74
C VAL A 53 2.76 -3.35 24.07
N ILE A 54 2.15 -4.03 23.12
CA ILE A 54 0.91 -4.78 23.32
C ILE A 54 1.23 -6.27 23.18
N ALA A 55 0.99 -7.03 24.23
CA ALA A 55 1.08 -8.48 24.22
C ALA A 55 -0.31 -9.05 24.49
N PHE A 56 -0.80 -9.91 23.60
CA PHE A 56 -2.13 -10.50 23.74
C PHE A 56 -2.15 -11.99 23.38
N ARG A 57 -3.18 -12.68 23.86
CA ARG A 57 -3.46 -14.08 23.54
C ARG A 57 -4.88 -14.20 23.02
N PRO A 58 -5.09 -14.54 21.73
CA PRO A 58 -6.43 -14.78 21.20
C PRO A 58 -7.20 -15.78 22.06
N ASP A 59 -8.50 -15.56 22.23
CA ASP A 59 -9.35 -16.51 22.97
C ASP A 59 -9.72 -17.70 22.09
N ALA A 60 -9.20 -18.89 22.43
CA ALA A 60 -9.47 -20.11 21.67
C ALA A 60 -10.94 -20.55 21.73
N ASP A 61 -11.70 -20.14 22.76
CA ASP A 61 -13.13 -20.43 22.84
C ASP A 61 -13.93 -19.64 21.80
N ILE A 62 -13.38 -18.50 21.33
CA ILE A 62 -14.00 -17.66 20.31
C ILE A 62 -13.55 -18.09 18.91
N PHE A 63 -12.25 -18.32 18.71
CA PHE A 63 -11.66 -18.54 17.38
C PHE A 63 -11.47 -20.02 17.01
N GLY A 64 -11.61 -20.95 17.95
CA GLY A 64 -11.29 -22.37 17.80
C GLY A 64 -9.79 -22.70 17.71
N THR A 65 -8.96 -21.77 17.24
CA THR A 65 -7.50 -21.83 17.24
C THR A 65 -6.89 -20.51 17.66
N ALA A 66 -5.76 -20.56 18.38
CA ALA A 66 -4.97 -19.38 18.76
C ALA A 66 -3.58 -19.37 18.08
N VAL A 67 -3.41 -20.17 17.02
CA VAL A 67 -2.13 -20.30 16.30
C VAL A 67 -2.09 -19.32 15.13
N CYS A 68 -1.22 -18.32 15.21
CA CYS A 68 -0.97 -17.39 14.12
C CYS A 68 -0.06 -18.01 13.05
N SER A 69 -0.37 -17.80 11.77
CA SER A 69 0.51 -18.16 10.65
C SER A 69 1.66 -17.17 10.55
N PHE A 70 2.90 -17.64 10.53
CA PHE A 70 4.06 -16.77 10.34
C PHE A 70 4.06 -16.17 8.93
N ASP A 71 3.82 -16.99 7.91
CA ASP A 71 3.91 -16.56 6.51
C ASP A 71 2.83 -15.51 6.18
N THR A 72 1.63 -15.64 6.75
CA THR A 72 0.56 -14.63 6.62
C THR A 72 0.94 -13.30 7.28
N LEU A 73 1.58 -13.35 8.46
CA LEU A 73 2.07 -12.13 9.11
C LEU A 73 3.23 -11.50 8.34
N ALA A 74 4.16 -12.32 7.82
CA ALA A 74 5.29 -11.87 7.02
C ALA A 74 4.83 -11.15 5.74
N GLU A 75 3.85 -11.72 5.02
CA GLU A 75 3.26 -11.08 3.83
C GLU A 75 2.59 -9.74 4.18
N HIS A 76 1.84 -9.70 5.29
CA HIS A 76 1.19 -8.47 5.74
C HIS A 76 2.19 -7.39 6.16
N PHE A 77 3.17 -7.73 6.99
CA PHE A 77 4.21 -6.78 7.43
C PHE A 77 5.11 -6.33 6.30
N GLY A 78 5.44 -7.22 5.34
CA GLY A 78 6.14 -6.84 4.12
C GLY A 78 5.38 -5.77 3.34
N THR A 79 4.07 -5.97 3.14
CA THR A 79 3.20 -4.97 2.50
C THR A 79 3.20 -3.65 3.27
N LEU A 80 3.07 -3.66 4.60
CA LEU A 80 3.11 -2.44 5.41
C LEU A 80 4.45 -1.69 5.29
N ALA A 81 5.57 -2.40 5.24
CA ALA A 81 6.89 -1.79 5.09
C ALA A 81 7.07 -1.16 3.70
N PHE A 82 6.49 -1.74 2.65
CA PHE A 82 6.45 -1.12 1.32
C PHE A 82 5.63 0.17 1.31
N LEU A 83 4.47 0.19 1.96
CA LEU A 83 3.56 1.34 1.95
C LEU A 83 4.00 2.49 2.87
N ASN A 84 4.99 2.25 3.74
CA ASN A 84 5.51 3.24 4.68
C ASN A 84 7.03 3.35 4.54
N ARG A 85 7.48 4.28 3.71
CA ARG A 85 8.89 4.52 3.42
C ARG A 85 9.70 4.71 4.72
N GLY A 86 10.74 3.91 4.86
CA GLY A 86 11.63 3.96 6.03
C GLY A 86 11.08 3.29 7.29
N LEU A 87 9.89 2.68 7.25
CA LEU A 87 9.39 1.87 8.35
C LEU A 87 10.17 0.55 8.43
N ASP A 88 10.83 0.34 9.57
CA ASP A 88 11.57 -0.89 9.87
C ASP A 88 10.72 -1.82 10.72
N ILE A 89 10.29 -2.94 10.13
CA ILE A 89 9.47 -3.95 10.81
C ILE A 89 10.30 -5.22 10.97
N SER A 90 10.30 -5.77 12.18
CA SER A 90 10.86 -7.11 12.44
C SER A 90 9.77 -8.06 12.93
N LEU A 91 9.76 -9.27 12.38
CA LEU A 91 8.89 -10.36 12.79
C LEU A 91 9.76 -11.50 13.30
N THR A 92 9.46 -12.03 14.47
CA THR A 92 10.19 -13.17 15.05
C THR A 92 9.23 -14.20 15.61
N ASP A 93 9.37 -15.45 15.15
CA ASP A 93 8.69 -16.62 15.68
C ASP A 93 9.61 -17.36 16.65
N GLN A 94 9.20 -17.41 17.92
CA GLN A 94 9.94 -18.11 18.98
C GLN A 94 9.46 -19.55 19.20
N ARG A 95 8.47 -20.03 18.44
CA ARG A 95 7.85 -21.35 18.62
C ARG A 95 8.69 -22.54 18.11
N PRO A 96 9.44 -22.45 17.00
CA PRO A 96 10.11 -23.62 16.43
C PRO A 96 11.19 -24.19 17.37
N PRO A 97 11.26 -25.52 17.55
CA PRO A 97 12.24 -26.16 18.42
C PRO A 97 13.68 -26.03 17.91
N GLY A 98 13.86 -25.77 16.60
CA GLY A 98 15.17 -25.55 15.96
C GLY A 98 15.76 -24.15 16.18
N GLY A 99 15.10 -23.30 16.97
CA GLY A 99 15.49 -21.90 17.19
C GLY A 99 14.52 -20.91 16.55
N PRO A 100 14.62 -19.62 16.89
CA PRO A 100 13.71 -18.60 16.39
C PRO A 100 13.87 -18.39 14.88
N ARG A 101 12.75 -18.21 14.17
CA ARG A 101 12.72 -17.73 12.78
C ARG A 101 12.47 -16.21 12.80
N SER A 102 13.30 -15.44 12.11
CA SER A 102 13.15 -13.98 12.06
C SER A 102 13.24 -13.45 10.64
N GLU A 103 12.43 -12.44 10.33
CA GLU A 103 12.46 -11.67 9.10
C GLU A 103 12.40 -10.17 9.42
N ARG A 104 13.06 -9.35 8.60
CA ARG A 104 13.11 -7.89 8.73
C ARG A 104 12.72 -7.25 7.39
N PHE A 105 11.84 -6.27 7.45
CA PHE A 105 11.28 -5.56 6.30
C PHE A 105 11.64 -4.09 6.40
N LEU A 106 12.39 -3.59 5.42
CA LEU A 106 12.76 -2.19 5.29
C LEU A 106 12.92 -1.87 3.80
N PHE A 107 12.02 -1.04 3.28
CA PHE A 107 11.96 -0.70 1.85
C PHE A 107 12.00 0.82 1.68
N PRO A 108 13.19 1.41 1.44
CA PRO A 108 13.34 2.86 1.31
C PRO A 108 12.71 3.42 0.02
N GLY A 109 12.58 2.59 -1.02
CA GLY A 109 11.94 2.94 -2.29
C GLY A 109 10.40 2.91 -2.23
N GLY A 110 9.81 2.41 -1.15
CA GLY A 110 8.36 2.45 -0.93
C GLY A 110 7.56 1.71 -2.00
N ALA A 111 6.62 2.40 -2.63
CA ALA A 111 5.80 1.86 -3.71
C ALA A 111 6.63 1.38 -4.92
N GLU A 112 7.79 2.00 -5.21
CA GLU A 112 8.66 1.54 -6.31
C GLU A 112 9.24 0.14 -6.05
N ASP A 113 9.73 -0.08 -4.83
CA ASP A 113 10.23 -1.38 -4.39
C ASP A 113 9.10 -2.42 -4.42
N PHE A 114 7.86 -2.00 -4.12
CA PHE A 114 6.70 -2.89 -4.15
C PHE A 114 6.32 -3.33 -5.57
N VAL A 115 6.29 -2.40 -6.52
CA VAL A 115 6.07 -2.74 -7.94
C VAL A 115 7.15 -3.68 -8.45
N ALA A 116 8.42 -3.42 -8.11
CA ALA A 116 9.53 -4.31 -8.47
C ALA A 116 9.36 -5.72 -7.85
N PHE A 117 8.91 -5.80 -6.59
CA PHE A 117 8.61 -7.06 -5.92
C PHE A 117 7.48 -7.85 -6.62
N ILE A 118 6.37 -7.18 -6.96
CA ILE A 118 5.24 -7.80 -7.67
C ILE A 118 5.70 -8.33 -9.03
N ALA A 119 6.47 -7.53 -9.77
CA ALA A 119 6.97 -7.91 -11.09
C ALA A 119 7.95 -9.08 -11.04
N ALA A 120 8.86 -9.10 -10.07
CA ALA A 120 9.78 -10.22 -9.86
C ALA A 120 9.00 -11.51 -9.56
N ARG A 121 7.95 -11.44 -8.73
CA ARG A 121 7.07 -12.58 -8.43
C ARG A 121 6.29 -13.07 -9.66
N ALA A 122 5.96 -12.15 -10.58
CA ALA A 122 5.30 -12.43 -11.85
C ALA A 122 6.25 -12.98 -12.94
N GLY A 123 7.56 -13.08 -12.68
CA GLY A 123 8.56 -13.56 -13.65
C GLY A 123 8.98 -12.52 -14.69
N THR A 124 8.67 -11.24 -14.48
CA THR A 124 9.05 -10.14 -15.38
C THR A 124 10.42 -9.59 -14.96
N SER A 125 11.47 -9.86 -15.75
CA SER A 125 12.84 -9.35 -15.50
C SER A 125 13.19 -8.08 -16.27
N GLU A 126 12.40 -7.71 -17.28
CA GLU A 126 12.69 -6.58 -18.18
C GLU A 126 11.69 -5.44 -17.98
N GLY A 127 11.94 -4.60 -16.97
CA GLY A 127 11.17 -3.38 -16.73
C GLY A 127 11.77 -2.20 -17.49
N THR A 128 10.93 -1.43 -18.19
CA THR A 128 11.26 -0.14 -18.83
C THR A 128 11.65 0.99 -17.84
N GLY A 129 12.01 0.64 -16.60
CA GLY A 129 12.08 1.52 -15.44
C GLY A 129 10.75 1.58 -14.70
N VAL A 130 10.80 1.60 -13.37
CA VAL A 130 9.66 1.93 -12.51
C VAL A 130 9.54 3.46 -12.48
N LEU A 131 8.33 3.97 -12.69
CA LEU A 131 8.00 5.36 -12.40
C LEU A 131 7.33 5.38 -11.04
N GLY A 132 7.94 6.04 -10.06
CA GLY A 132 7.31 6.34 -8.78
C GLY A 132 7.33 7.83 -8.47
N PHE A 133 6.31 8.28 -7.77
CA PHE A 133 6.27 9.61 -7.18
C PHE A 133 5.38 9.63 -5.93
N GLU A 134 5.66 10.60 -5.08
CA GLU A 134 4.95 10.84 -3.83
C GLU A 134 4.71 12.34 -3.72
N TYR A 135 3.51 12.73 -3.31
CA TYR A 135 3.18 14.12 -3.04
C TYR A 135 2.17 14.23 -1.90
N GLU A 136 2.23 15.35 -1.18
CA GLU A 136 1.23 15.75 -0.21
C GLU A 136 0.24 16.69 -0.87
N ASP A 137 -1.05 16.48 -0.61
CA ASP A 137 -2.12 17.33 -1.11
C ASP A 137 -2.99 17.85 0.02
N PRO A 138 -2.96 19.17 0.28
CA PRO A 138 -3.82 19.80 1.28
C PRO A 138 -5.32 19.61 1.03
N GLN A 139 -5.76 19.43 -0.22
CA GLN A 139 -7.19 19.29 -0.55
C GLN A 139 -7.80 18.02 0.04
N ILE A 140 -7.01 16.94 0.11
CA ILE A 140 -7.43 15.66 0.67
C ILE A 140 -6.94 15.46 2.11
N ALA A 141 -6.24 16.45 2.68
CA ALA A 141 -5.56 16.36 3.97
C ALA A 141 -4.76 15.05 4.11
N GLY A 142 -3.82 14.86 3.18
CA GLY A 142 -3.16 13.58 3.04
C GLY A 142 -2.01 13.56 2.04
N SER A 143 -1.49 12.36 1.79
CA SER A 143 -0.49 12.09 0.77
C SER A 143 -0.89 10.97 -0.16
N VAL A 144 -0.35 11.04 -1.37
CA VAL A 144 -0.54 10.06 -2.43
C VAL A 144 0.82 9.56 -2.86
N GLU A 145 0.96 8.24 -2.91
CA GLU A 145 2.16 7.56 -3.39
C GLU A 145 1.74 6.60 -4.50
N VAL A 146 2.30 6.81 -5.69
CA VAL A 146 2.01 6.01 -6.88
C VAL A 146 3.31 5.48 -7.43
N ALA A 147 3.33 4.19 -7.75
CA ALA A 147 4.38 3.59 -8.56
C ALA A 147 3.77 2.72 -9.64
N LEU A 148 4.34 2.76 -10.84
CA LEU A 148 3.90 1.95 -11.96
C LEU A 148 5.08 1.48 -12.79
N MET A 149 4.92 0.29 -13.35
CA MET A 149 5.83 -0.28 -14.31
C MET A 149 5.02 -1.02 -15.36
N ARG A 150 5.51 -0.97 -16.60
CA ARG A 150 5.01 -1.88 -17.63
C ARG A 150 5.32 -3.32 -17.23
N SER A 151 4.31 -4.17 -17.30
CA SER A 151 4.49 -5.62 -17.23
C SER A 151 4.38 -6.24 -18.62
N CYS A 152 5.10 -7.34 -18.83
CA CYS A 152 4.93 -8.21 -20.00
C CYS A 152 4.02 -9.41 -19.67
N THR A 153 3.47 -9.48 -18.46
CA THR A 153 2.63 -10.57 -17.97
C THR A 153 1.29 -10.03 -17.45
N PHE A 154 0.23 -10.83 -17.63
CA PHE A 154 -1.15 -10.51 -17.18
C PHE A 154 -1.34 -10.52 -15.66
N THR A 155 -0.31 -10.85 -14.88
CA THR A 155 -0.40 -11.04 -13.42
C THR A 155 -0.11 -9.79 -12.60
N GLY A 156 0.13 -8.66 -13.25
CA GLY A 156 0.60 -7.41 -12.66
C GLY A 156 -0.45 -6.58 -11.93
N GLY A 157 -1.54 -6.22 -12.61
CA GLY A 157 -2.69 -5.51 -12.06
C GLY A 157 -2.41 -4.17 -11.35
N ILE A 158 -3.47 -3.49 -10.95
CA ILE A 158 -3.41 -2.31 -10.09
C ILE A 158 -3.71 -2.73 -8.66
N GLN A 159 -2.71 -2.64 -7.79
CA GLN A 159 -2.85 -2.83 -6.35
C GLN A 159 -3.14 -1.47 -5.71
N SER A 160 -4.23 -1.37 -4.96
CA SER A 160 -4.65 -0.09 -4.39
C SER A 160 -4.87 -0.17 -2.88
N PHE A 161 -4.52 0.91 -2.19
CA PHE A 161 -4.53 1.01 -0.74
C PHE A 161 -4.99 2.39 -0.28
N ALA A 162 -5.74 2.41 0.82
CA ALA A 162 -6.03 3.62 1.58
C ALA A 162 -5.67 3.41 3.05
N ASN A 163 -4.75 4.22 3.59
CA ASN A 163 -4.19 4.09 4.94
C ASN A 163 -3.69 2.67 5.25
N CYS A 164 -2.95 2.09 4.30
CA CYS A 164 -2.46 0.70 4.35
C CYS A 164 -3.54 -0.40 4.32
N VAL A 165 -4.81 -0.05 4.15
CA VAL A 165 -5.91 -1.00 3.96
C VAL A 165 -6.05 -1.28 2.46
N PRO A 166 -5.99 -2.56 2.03
CA PRO A 166 -6.22 -2.90 0.63
C PRO A 166 -7.64 -2.53 0.18
N THR A 167 -7.76 -1.93 -1.00
CA THR A 167 -9.04 -1.57 -1.62
C THR A 167 -9.26 -2.38 -2.90
N PRO A 168 -9.63 -3.68 -2.81
CA PRO A 168 -9.80 -4.51 -4.00
C PRO A 168 -10.94 -4.04 -4.92
N GLY A 169 -11.91 -3.29 -4.39
CA GLY A 169 -12.95 -2.63 -5.18
C GLY A 169 -12.51 -1.29 -5.78
N GLY A 170 -11.29 -0.84 -5.50
CA GLY A 170 -10.74 0.42 -5.96
C GLY A 170 -11.42 1.62 -5.29
N GLY A 171 -11.92 2.52 -6.12
CA GLY A 171 -12.51 3.80 -5.71
C GLY A 171 -11.87 4.99 -6.43
N PRO A 172 -12.16 6.21 -5.97
CA PRO A 172 -11.73 7.46 -6.61
C PRO A 172 -10.23 7.57 -6.88
N HIS A 173 -9.37 7.02 -6.02
CA HIS A 173 -7.92 6.98 -6.23
C HIS A 173 -7.51 6.11 -7.42
N VAL A 174 -8.17 4.97 -7.64
CA VAL A 174 -7.91 4.09 -8.79
C VAL A 174 -8.47 4.69 -10.07
N GLU A 175 -9.67 5.26 -10.01
CA GLU A 175 -10.28 5.96 -11.15
C GLU A 175 -9.39 7.12 -11.60
N GLY A 176 -8.95 7.96 -10.66
CA GLY A 176 -8.06 9.09 -10.95
C GLY A 176 -6.72 8.62 -11.53
N PHE A 177 -6.17 7.54 -10.99
CA PHE A 177 -4.96 6.93 -11.57
C PHE A 177 -5.16 6.51 -13.04
N ARG A 178 -6.26 5.81 -13.35
CA ARG A 178 -6.56 5.38 -14.72
C ARG A 178 -6.78 6.57 -15.65
N GLU A 179 -7.54 7.56 -15.22
CA GLU A 179 -7.80 8.80 -15.96
C GLU A 179 -6.48 9.53 -16.28
N GLY A 180 -5.60 9.70 -15.28
CA GLY A 180 -4.31 10.36 -15.43
C GLY A 180 -3.35 9.62 -16.36
N VAL A 181 -3.28 8.28 -16.25
CA VAL A 181 -2.45 7.46 -17.16
C VAL A 181 -2.96 7.55 -18.60
N ALA A 182 -4.26 7.39 -18.81
CA ALA A 182 -4.87 7.50 -20.12
C ALA A 182 -4.63 8.89 -20.75
N ALA A 183 -4.78 9.97 -19.97
CA ALA A 183 -4.53 11.33 -20.41
C ALA A 183 -3.06 11.57 -20.82
N ALA A 184 -2.09 11.11 -20.02
CA ALA A 184 -0.67 11.24 -20.35
C ALA A 184 -0.31 10.48 -21.63
N ILE A 185 -0.78 9.23 -21.79
CA ILE A 185 -0.53 8.43 -22.99
C ILE A 185 -1.15 9.08 -24.22
N ASN A 186 -2.41 9.52 -24.14
CA ASN A 186 -3.10 10.18 -25.25
C ASN A 186 -2.39 11.48 -25.66
N THR A 187 -1.90 12.26 -24.70
CA THR A 187 -1.12 13.48 -24.95
C THR A 187 0.16 13.14 -25.72
N PHE A 188 0.92 12.15 -25.23
CA PHE A 188 2.15 11.70 -25.86
C PHE A 188 1.95 11.14 -27.28
N VAL A 189 0.86 10.41 -27.53
CA VAL A 189 0.54 9.88 -28.86
C VAL A 189 0.20 11.00 -29.84
N ARG A 190 -0.64 11.97 -29.42
CA ARG A 190 -1.06 13.12 -30.25
C ARG A 190 0.12 13.98 -30.71
N GLU A 191 1.12 14.15 -29.86
CA GLU A 191 2.34 14.90 -30.22
C GLU A 191 3.19 14.19 -31.28
N ARG A 192 3.12 12.85 -31.35
CA ARG A 192 3.96 12.03 -32.25
C ARG A 192 3.26 11.58 -33.52
N ARG A 193 1.93 11.55 -33.52
CA ARG A 193 1.10 11.31 -34.72
C ARG A 193 -0.20 12.12 -34.61
N PRO A 194 -0.62 12.83 -35.67
CA PRO A 194 -1.97 13.36 -35.74
C PRO A 194 -2.94 12.18 -35.79
N LEU A 195 -3.70 12.00 -34.72
CA LEU A 195 -4.82 11.06 -34.68
C LEU A 195 -5.85 11.49 -35.74
N THR A 196 -6.38 10.53 -36.49
CA THR A 196 -7.46 10.74 -37.47
C THR A 196 -8.81 10.88 -36.75
N GLU A 197 -9.84 11.46 -37.38
CA GLU A 197 -11.18 11.64 -36.76
C GLU A 197 -11.83 10.32 -36.29
N THR A 198 -11.36 9.19 -36.79
CA THR A 198 -11.81 7.83 -36.42
C THR A 198 -11.06 7.25 -35.22
N ASP A 199 -10.01 7.90 -34.74
CA ASP A 199 -9.17 7.40 -33.68
C ASP A 199 -9.78 7.69 -32.30
N THR A 200 -10.53 6.73 -31.75
CA THR A 200 -10.94 6.74 -30.33
C THR A 200 -9.72 6.52 -29.45
N GLY A 201 -9.20 7.59 -28.84
CA GLY A 201 -8.07 7.55 -27.91
C GLY A 201 -8.22 6.52 -26.78
N LEU A 202 -7.12 6.24 -26.07
CA LEU A 202 -7.09 5.23 -25.03
C LEU A 202 -8.05 5.60 -23.87
N GLY A 203 -9.00 4.71 -23.59
CA GLY A 203 -9.91 4.83 -22.45
C GLY A 203 -9.28 4.33 -21.14
N PRO A 204 -9.71 4.85 -19.97
CA PRO A 204 -9.18 4.46 -18.65
C PRO A 204 -9.40 2.97 -18.32
N ASP A 205 -10.45 2.37 -18.89
CA ASP A 205 -10.82 0.96 -18.67
C ASP A 205 -9.91 -0.02 -19.44
N LEU A 206 -9.15 0.47 -20.41
CA LEU A 206 -8.29 -0.34 -21.27
C LEU A 206 -6.87 -0.53 -20.69
N LEU A 207 -6.62 -0.05 -19.47
CA LEU A 207 -5.29 -0.07 -18.83
C LEU A 207 -4.99 -1.34 -18.03
N ASP A 208 -5.91 -2.29 -17.96
CA ASP A 208 -5.76 -3.49 -17.12
C ASP A 208 -4.74 -4.50 -17.66
N ASP A 209 -4.56 -4.54 -18.98
CA ASP A 209 -3.65 -5.46 -19.64
C ASP A 209 -2.25 -4.82 -19.79
N GLY A 210 -1.26 -5.38 -19.10
CA GLY A 210 0.16 -5.02 -19.28
C GLY A 210 0.71 -3.93 -18.35
N LEU A 211 -0.03 -3.54 -17.31
CA LEU A 211 0.43 -2.60 -16.28
C LEU A 211 0.54 -3.30 -14.91
N THR A 212 1.62 -3.02 -14.19
CA THR A 212 1.72 -3.30 -12.74
C THR A 212 1.82 -1.96 -12.04
N ALA A 213 0.89 -1.67 -11.15
CA ALA A 213 0.89 -0.42 -10.41
C ALA A 213 0.52 -0.61 -8.94
N VAL A 214 1.06 0.25 -8.09
CA VAL A 214 0.67 0.42 -6.70
C VAL A 214 0.18 1.87 -6.55
N VAL A 215 -1.05 2.01 -6.06
CA VAL A 215 -1.68 3.31 -5.78
C VAL A 215 -2.04 3.34 -4.30
N SER A 216 -1.31 4.11 -3.50
CA SER A 216 -1.49 4.20 -2.06
C SER A 216 -1.82 5.62 -1.65
N VAL A 217 -2.97 5.80 -1.00
CA VAL A 217 -3.37 7.09 -0.42
C VAL A 217 -3.34 7.02 1.11
N LYS A 218 -2.90 8.10 1.74
CA LYS A 218 -2.85 8.27 3.20
C LYS A 218 -3.66 9.53 3.55
N LEU A 219 -4.86 9.34 4.06
CA LEU A 219 -5.81 10.40 4.40
C LEU A 219 -5.95 10.53 5.91
N ASP A 220 -6.18 11.73 6.42
CA ASP A 220 -6.47 11.93 7.85
C ASP A 220 -7.76 11.20 8.29
N HIS A 221 -8.78 11.21 7.43
CA HIS A 221 -10.11 10.67 7.72
C HIS A 221 -10.65 9.84 6.55
N PRO A 222 -10.19 8.59 6.35
CA PRO A 222 -10.65 7.75 5.26
C PRO A 222 -12.04 7.16 5.53
N GLU A 223 -12.94 7.32 4.56
CA GLU A 223 -14.26 6.74 4.48
C GLU A 223 -14.29 5.66 3.40
N PHE A 224 -14.93 4.53 3.72
CA PHE A 224 -15.02 3.39 2.82
C PHE A 224 -16.47 2.99 2.61
N GLU A 225 -16.76 2.46 1.44
CA GLU A 225 -18.06 1.89 1.12
C GLU A 225 -18.22 0.50 1.73
N GLY A 226 -19.36 0.29 2.38
CA GLY A 226 -19.77 -1.01 2.91
C GLY A 226 -18.95 -1.50 4.12
N PRO A 227 -19.32 -2.68 4.65
CA PRO A 227 -18.70 -3.22 5.87
C PRO A 227 -17.29 -3.78 5.65
N THR A 228 -16.95 -4.16 4.41
CA THR A 228 -15.69 -4.81 4.05
C THR A 228 -14.54 -3.81 3.80
N ARG A 229 -14.83 -2.50 3.78
CA ARG A 229 -13.87 -1.43 3.47
C ARG A 229 -13.15 -1.66 2.13
N GLY A 230 -13.87 -2.21 1.16
CA GLY A 230 -13.29 -2.64 -0.12
C GLY A 230 -13.07 -1.51 -1.12
N THR A 231 -13.79 -0.40 -0.97
CA THR A 231 -13.80 0.74 -1.90
C THR A 231 -13.70 2.04 -1.12
N LEU A 232 -12.87 2.97 -1.57
CA LEU A 232 -12.75 4.31 -0.99
C LEU A 232 -13.93 5.20 -1.42
N ALA A 233 -14.47 6.04 -0.53
CA ALA A 233 -15.64 6.87 -0.84
C ALA A 233 -15.33 8.35 -1.19
N HIS A 234 -14.10 8.83 -0.97
CA HIS A 234 -13.72 10.24 -1.14
C HIS A 234 -13.54 10.63 -2.61
N ALA A 235 -14.55 11.27 -3.19
CA ALA A 235 -14.52 11.70 -4.59
C ALA A 235 -13.38 12.71 -4.87
N GLU A 236 -12.99 13.53 -3.89
CA GLU A 236 -11.94 14.55 -4.01
C GLU A 236 -10.57 13.93 -4.31
N VAL A 237 -10.37 12.68 -3.88
CA VAL A 237 -9.11 11.96 -4.13
C VAL A 237 -8.89 11.71 -5.62
N ARG A 238 -9.96 11.52 -6.40
CA ARG A 238 -9.84 11.40 -7.86
C ARG A 238 -9.28 12.68 -8.49
N GLU A 239 -9.80 13.83 -8.07
CA GLU A 239 -9.41 15.15 -8.58
C GLU A 239 -7.98 15.52 -8.20
N SER A 240 -7.47 14.97 -7.11
CA SER A 240 -6.05 15.06 -6.72
C SER A 240 -5.16 14.14 -7.58
N VAL A 241 -5.52 12.87 -7.68
CA VAL A 241 -4.65 11.82 -8.26
C VAL A 241 -4.53 11.96 -9.78
N ALA A 242 -5.63 12.25 -10.49
CA ALA A 242 -5.63 12.31 -11.95
C ALA A 242 -4.62 13.31 -12.55
N PRO A 243 -4.62 14.60 -12.16
CA PRO A 243 -3.67 15.56 -12.71
C PRO A 243 -2.23 15.24 -12.30
N ALA A 244 -2.00 14.81 -11.05
CA ALA A 244 -0.65 14.47 -10.59
C ALA A 244 -0.05 13.31 -11.40
N VAL A 245 -0.83 12.25 -11.62
CA VAL A 245 -0.41 11.11 -12.47
C VAL A 245 -0.15 11.57 -13.89
N GLN A 246 -1.02 12.40 -14.46
CA GLN A 246 -0.84 12.92 -15.82
C GLN A 246 0.48 13.70 -15.95
N ASP A 247 0.75 14.62 -15.04
CA ASP A 247 1.93 15.50 -15.08
C ASP A 247 3.23 14.72 -14.90
N HIS A 248 3.30 13.84 -13.88
CA HIS A 248 4.48 13.04 -13.59
C HIS A 248 4.77 12.03 -14.70
N LEU A 249 3.75 11.34 -15.22
CA LEU A 249 3.92 10.40 -16.32
C LEU A 249 4.30 11.11 -17.62
N SER A 250 3.69 12.25 -17.94
CA SER A 250 4.05 13.04 -19.12
C SER A 250 5.51 13.49 -19.07
N THR A 251 5.95 13.97 -17.90
CA THR A 251 7.36 14.34 -17.66
C THR A 251 8.30 13.16 -17.85
N TRP A 252 7.94 11.99 -17.32
CA TRP A 252 8.72 10.77 -17.47
C TRP A 252 8.80 10.29 -18.93
N LEU A 253 7.69 10.33 -19.67
CA LEU A 253 7.63 9.98 -21.08
C LEU A 253 8.44 10.95 -21.96
N ALA A 254 8.49 12.23 -21.60
CA ALA A 254 9.29 13.24 -22.28
C ALA A 254 10.80 13.07 -22.04
N ALA A 255 11.20 12.58 -20.86
CA ALA A 255 12.60 12.43 -20.47
C ALA A 255 13.36 11.36 -21.28
N ASP A 256 12.71 10.24 -21.64
CA ASP A 256 13.30 9.22 -22.51
C ASP A 256 12.32 8.77 -23.61
N PRO A 257 12.39 9.39 -24.80
CA PRO A 257 11.54 9.05 -25.93
C PRO A 257 11.59 7.59 -26.38
N ARG A 258 12.71 6.87 -26.17
CA ARG A 258 12.88 5.47 -26.57
C ARG A 258 12.15 4.54 -25.60
N ARG A 259 12.32 4.77 -24.29
CA ARG A 259 11.55 4.06 -23.24
C ARG A 259 10.07 4.34 -23.36
N ALA A 260 9.71 5.60 -23.59
CA ALA A 260 8.33 6.00 -23.75
C ALA A 260 7.64 5.31 -24.95
N SER A 261 8.32 5.21 -26.10
CA SER A 261 7.81 4.43 -27.24
C SER A 261 7.65 2.94 -26.92
N ALA A 262 8.53 2.36 -26.10
CA ALA A 262 8.41 0.96 -25.68
C ALA A 262 7.24 0.74 -24.70
N VAL A 263 6.94 1.71 -23.83
CA VAL A 263 5.77 1.66 -22.93
C VAL A 263 4.48 1.83 -23.71
N VAL A 264 4.37 2.89 -24.52
CA VAL A 264 3.16 3.23 -25.27
C VAL A 264 2.88 2.26 -26.40
N GLY A 265 3.91 1.77 -27.09
CA GLY A 265 3.77 0.93 -28.28
C GLY A 265 2.97 -0.35 -28.05
N ARG A 266 3.18 -1.08 -26.93
CA ARG A 266 2.38 -2.29 -26.65
C ARG A 266 1.01 -1.98 -26.03
N ILE A 267 0.91 -0.97 -25.17
CA ILE A 267 -0.38 -0.56 -24.62
C ILE A 267 -1.35 -0.25 -25.77
N VAL A 268 -0.90 0.51 -26.78
CA VAL A 268 -1.69 0.80 -27.98
C VAL A 268 -1.88 -0.42 -28.87
N THR A 269 -0.89 -1.31 -29.03
CA THR A 269 -1.06 -2.50 -29.90
C THR A 269 -2.08 -3.50 -29.35
N ASP A 270 -2.19 -3.61 -28.03
CA ASP A 270 -3.11 -4.56 -27.37
C ASP A 270 -4.53 -3.98 -27.21
N THR A 271 -4.69 -2.65 -27.20
CA THR A 271 -5.99 -1.96 -26.98
C THR A 271 -6.56 -1.25 -28.20
N TRP A 272 -5.73 -0.94 -29.20
CA TRP A 272 -6.18 -0.40 -30.48
C TRP A 272 -6.51 -1.55 -31.42
N PRO A 273 -7.77 -1.70 -31.88
CA PRO A 273 -8.03 -2.67 -32.94
C PRO A 273 -7.17 -2.27 -34.13
N ALA A 274 -6.25 -3.14 -34.52
CA ALA A 274 -5.47 -2.97 -35.73
C ALA A 274 -6.46 -2.72 -36.89
N GLY A 275 -6.46 -1.48 -37.40
CA GLY A 275 -7.20 -1.15 -38.61
C GLY A 275 -6.67 -2.03 -39.73
N ALA A 276 -7.60 -2.80 -40.32
CA ALA A 276 -7.45 -3.40 -41.64
C ALA A 276 -7.26 -2.31 -42.72
#